data_AF-A0A841BX39-F1
#
_entry.id   AF-A0A841BX39-F1
#
_cell.length_a   1.000
_cell.length_b   1.000
_cell.length_c   1.000
_cell.angle_alpha   90.00
_cell.angle_beta   90.00
_cell.angle_gamma   90.00
#
_symmetry.space_group_name_H-M   'P 1'
#
loop_
_entity.id
_entity.type
_entity.pdbx_description
1 polymer ?
#
loop_
_entity_poly.entity_id
_entity_poly.type
_entity_poly.pdbx_seq_one_letter_code
_entity_poly.pdbx_strand_id
1 'polypeptide(L)'
;MDALDRVNLAAADLLRRVDEALSGGAPAGHRVWPLLRWIRVLPGPAVEAIVGLRPPDAEDAREVETLAVRVAEAAEPLATQVAWEGSAGAAFETQRRAYREHLVDSVDSVTVRLEDFASYLEELGAWIAESRVALALRLATVLRSQESVTLLTSLDAAERGLAAAEIGAEVLAEIEEILRAGEEVEADWQPRLARLRRGAWRPDLSGPAAPTTLRLDL
;
A
#
# COMPACT_ATOMS: atom_id res chain seq x y z
N MET A 1 -16.35 -11.51 0.01
CA MET A 1 -17.44 -10.57 0.33
C MET A 1 -17.42 -10.32 1.82
N ASP A 2 -16.96 -9.16 2.24
CA ASP A 2 -16.84 -8.80 3.66
C ASP A 2 -18.03 -7.95 4.15
N ALA A 3 -17.89 -7.33 5.33
CA ALA A 3 -18.93 -6.49 5.91
C ALA A 3 -19.22 -5.23 5.06
N LEU A 4 -18.18 -4.58 4.53
CA LEU A 4 -18.33 -3.40 3.70
C LEU A 4 -19.08 -3.74 2.42
N ASP A 5 -18.74 -4.86 1.75
CA ASP A 5 -19.44 -5.29 0.54
C ASP A 5 -20.95 -5.47 0.79
N ARG A 6 -21.33 -6.07 1.93
CA ARG A 6 -22.74 -6.28 2.30
C ARG A 6 -23.47 -4.98 2.63
N VAL A 7 -22.84 -4.10 3.40
CA VAL A 7 -23.44 -2.82 3.80
C VAL A 7 -23.55 -1.88 2.59
N ASN A 8 -22.56 -1.87 1.69
CA ASN A 8 -22.58 -1.05 0.48
C ASN A 8 -23.77 -1.42 -0.42
N LEU A 9 -24.07 -2.72 -0.58
CA LEU A 9 -25.26 -3.15 -1.32
C LEU A 9 -26.57 -2.56 -0.75
N ALA A 10 -26.67 -2.44 0.58
CA ALA A 10 -27.81 -1.81 1.24
C ALA A 10 -27.78 -0.27 1.17
N ALA A 11 -26.58 0.33 1.17
CA ALA A 11 -26.36 1.77 1.15
C ALA A 11 -26.44 2.40 -0.25
N ALA A 12 -26.32 1.61 -1.32
CA ALA A 12 -26.19 2.12 -2.68
C ALA A 12 -27.32 3.08 -3.10
N ASP A 13 -28.58 2.76 -2.82
CA ASP A 13 -29.70 3.67 -3.16
C ASP A 13 -29.66 4.96 -2.34
N LEU A 14 -29.27 4.88 -1.06
CA LEU A 14 -29.14 6.04 -0.19
C LEU A 14 -28.02 6.97 -0.70
N LEU A 15 -26.83 6.42 -0.97
CA LEU A 15 -25.68 7.17 -1.46
C LEU A 15 -25.97 7.82 -2.82
N ARG A 16 -26.65 7.12 -3.73
CA ARG A 16 -27.11 7.72 -5.00
C ARG A 16 -28.00 8.95 -4.77
N ARG A 17 -28.94 8.87 -3.82
CA ARG A 17 -29.82 10.02 -3.49
C ARG A 17 -29.07 11.17 -2.83
N VAL A 18 -28.07 10.86 -2.00
CA VAL A 18 -27.18 11.86 -1.41
C VAL A 18 -26.42 12.60 -2.51
N ASP A 19 -25.83 11.87 -3.45
CA ASP A 19 -25.10 12.43 -4.58
C ASP A 19 -25.99 13.30 -5.47
N GLU A 20 -27.21 12.84 -5.76
CA GLU A 20 -28.22 13.61 -6.51
C GLU A 20 -28.58 14.92 -5.81
N ALA A 21 -28.80 14.89 -4.50
CA ALA A 21 -29.10 16.08 -3.72
C ALA A 21 -27.90 17.04 -3.66
N LEU A 22 -26.70 16.52 -3.41
CA LEU A 22 -25.46 17.32 -3.34
C LEU A 22 -25.06 17.92 -4.70
N SER A 23 -25.47 17.31 -5.81
CA SER A 23 -25.29 17.89 -7.15
C SER A 23 -26.07 19.20 -7.33
N GLY A 24 -27.16 19.39 -6.58
CA GLY A 24 -27.89 20.66 -6.48
C GLY A 24 -27.28 21.67 -5.51
N GLY A 25 -26.24 21.26 -4.77
CA GLY A 25 -25.56 22.05 -3.74
C GLY A 25 -25.97 21.67 -2.31
N ALA A 26 -25.10 22.00 -1.36
CA ALA A 26 -25.36 21.87 0.08
C ALA A 26 -25.66 23.24 0.72
N PRO A 27 -26.29 23.28 1.91
CA PRO A 27 -26.53 24.52 2.64
C PRO A 27 -25.25 25.37 2.83
N ALA A 28 -25.42 26.69 2.82
CA ALA A 28 -24.29 27.60 3.00
C ALA A 28 -23.65 27.40 4.38
N GLY A 29 -22.31 27.31 4.42
CA GLY A 29 -21.57 27.08 5.66
C GLY A 29 -21.59 25.64 6.18
N HIS A 30 -22.23 24.69 5.47
CA HIS A 30 -22.26 23.29 5.90
C HIS A 30 -20.86 22.64 5.90
N ARG A 31 -20.62 21.75 6.87
CA ARG A 31 -19.34 21.04 7.09
C ARG A 31 -18.91 20.09 5.95
N VAL A 32 -19.83 19.77 5.03
CA VAL A 32 -19.55 18.96 3.84
C VAL A 32 -18.68 19.70 2.82
N TRP A 33 -18.70 21.04 2.82
CA TRP A 33 -18.02 21.84 1.80
C TRP A 33 -16.49 21.73 1.83
N PRO A 34 -15.81 21.84 3.00
CA PRO A 34 -14.38 21.56 3.09
C PRO A 34 -14.01 20.16 2.59
N LEU A 35 -14.79 19.14 2.96
CA LEU A 35 -14.56 17.75 2.59
C LEU A 35 -14.65 17.55 1.07
N LEU A 36 -15.71 18.05 0.43
CA LEU A 36 -15.87 17.99 -1.04
C LEU A 36 -14.75 18.73 -1.78
N ARG A 37 -14.23 19.83 -1.22
CA ARG A 37 -13.10 20.55 -1.81
C ARG A 37 -11.76 19.82 -1.64
N TRP A 38 -11.61 19.06 -0.57
CA TRP A 38 -10.40 18.29 -0.32
C TRP A 38 -10.41 16.99 -1.13
N ILE A 39 -11.46 16.17 -0.99
CA ILE A 39 -11.62 14.86 -1.65
C ILE A 39 -11.90 14.99 -3.15
N ARG A 40 -12.59 16.06 -3.59
CA ARG A 40 -12.95 16.31 -5.00
C ARG A 40 -13.86 15.26 -5.64
N VAL A 41 -14.52 14.43 -4.83
CA VAL A 41 -15.43 13.36 -5.28
C VAL A 41 -16.67 13.36 -4.38
N LEU A 42 -17.82 12.97 -4.94
CA LEU A 42 -19.07 12.79 -4.19
C LEU A 42 -19.02 11.53 -3.30
N PRO A 43 -19.85 11.44 -2.24
CA PRO A 43 -19.87 10.30 -1.33
C PRO A 43 -19.96 8.93 -2.00
N GLY A 44 -20.86 8.72 -2.96
CA GLY A 44 -21.03 7.41 -3.62
C GLY A 44 -19.76 6.90 -4.31
N PRO A 45 -19.20 7.63 -5.29
CA PRO A 45 -17.97 7.20 -5.95
C PRO A 45 -16.75 7.10 -5.02
N ALA A 46 -16.70 7.90 -3.96
CA ALA A 46 -15.62 7.82 -2.98
C ALA A 46 -15.72 6.54 -2.12
N VAL A 47 -16.94 6.13 -1.73
CA VAL A 47 -17.19 4.82 -1.10
C VAL A 47 -16.81 3.68 -2.04
N GLU A 48 -17.21 3.74 -3.32
CA GLU A 48 -16.87 2.71 -4.31
C GLU A 48 -15.36 2.53 -4.49
N ALA A 49 -14.57 3.61 -4.40
CA ALA A 49 -13.12 3.52 -4.45
C ALA A 49 -12.56 2.67 -3.29
N ILE A 50 -13.04 2.88 -2.06
CA ILE A 50 -12.63 2.09 -0.88
C ILE A 50 -13.17 0.66 -0.96
N VAL A 51 -14.42 0.49 -1.43
CA VAL A 51 -15.01 -0.83 -1.71
C VAL A 51 -14.18 -1.60 -2.73
N GLY A 52 -13.54 -0.92 -3.69
CA GLY A 52 -12.63 -1.52 -4.67
C GLY A 52 -11.29 -1.98 -4.11
N LEU A 53 -10.85 -1.47 -2.96
CA LEU A 53 -9.59 -1.88 -2.34
C LEU A 53 -9.68 -3.35 -1.88
N ARG A 54 -8.65 -4.13 -2.20
CA ARG A 54 -8.47 -5.50 -1.72
C ARG A 54 -7.13 -5.56 -0.99
N PRO A 55 -7.10 -6.08 0.25
CA PRO A 55 -5.82 -6.32 0.90
C PRO A 55 -5.02 -7.31 0.04
N PRO A 56 -3.69 -7.17 -0.05
CA PRO A 56 -2.84 -8.20 -0.62
C PRO A 56 -3.10 -9.54 0.09
N ASP A 57 -2.91 -10.64 -0.62
CA ASP A 57 -3.10 -11.94 -0.01
C ASP A 57 -2.02 -12.14 1.04
N ALA A 58 -2.39 -12.64 2.23
CA ALA A 58 -1.42 -12.88 3.30
C ALA A 58 -0.32 -13.89 2.90
N GLU A 59 -0.51 -14.62 1.79
CA GLU A 59 0.50 -15.46 1.16
C GLU A 59 1.57 -14.64 0.43
N ASP A 60 1.22 -13.51 -0.19
CA ASP A 60 2.15 -12.66 -0.94
C ASP A 60 3.31 -12.17 -0.06
N ALA A 61 3.00 -11.66 1.15
CA ALA A 61 4.02 -11.23 2.10
C ALA A 61 4.95 -12.39 2.51
N ARG A 62 4.37 -13.56 2.82
CA ARG A 62 5.14 -14.76 3.20
C ARG A 62 6.00 -15.30 2.06
N GLU A 63 5.53 -15.20 0.82
CA GLU A 63 6.31 -15.58 -0.35
C GLU A 63 7.55 -14.68 -0.51
N VAL A 64 7.40 -13.38 -0.28
CA VAL A 64 8.51 -12.42 -0.30
C VAL A 64 9.51 -12.70 0.83
N GLU A 65 9.04 -12.98 2.05
CA GLU A 65 9.90 -13.39 3.17
C GLU A 65 10.66 -14.68 2.86
N THR A 66 9.95 -15.67 2.32
CA THR A 66 10.56 -16.94 1.89
C THR A 66 11.62 -16.72 0.83
N LEU A 67 11.40 -15.78 -0.09
CA LEU A 67 12.40 -15.40 -1.10
C LEU A 67 13.62 -14.74 -0.45
N ALA A 68 13.44 -13.87 0.54
CA ALA A 68 14.54 -13.24 1.28
C ALA A 68 15.45 -14.29 1.94
N VAL A 69 14.84 -15.29 2.58
CA VAL A 69 15.55 -16.44 3.18
C VAL A 69 16.32 -17.23 2.11
N ARG A 70 15.67 -17.56 0.98
CA ARG A 70 16.32 -18.29 -0.11
C ARG A 70 17.50 -17.53 -0.71
N VAL A 71 17.42 -16.20 -0.82
CA VAL A 71 18.55 -15.36 -1.28
C VAL A 71 19.69 -15.44 -0.27
N ALA A 72 19.41 -15.35 1.02
CA ALA A 72 20.43 -15.47 2.06
C ALA A 72 21.12 -16.84 2.03
N GLU A 73 20.35 -17.92 1.96
CA GLU A 73 20.87 -19.29 1.84
C GLU A 73 21.71 -19.48 0.58
N ALA A 74 21.28 -18.93 -0.56
CA ALA A 74 22.04 -19.00 -1.82
C ALA A 74 23.34 -18.19 -1.77
N ALA A 75 23.45 -17.19 -0.89
CA ALA A 75 24.66 -16.39 -0.68
C ALA A 75 25.65 -17.01 0.32
N GLU A 76 25.25 -18.04 1.08
CA GLU A 76 26.13 -18.71 2.05
C GLU A 76 27.45 -19.23 1.45
N PRO A 77 27.47 -19.86 0.26
CA PRO A 77 28.74 -20.28 -0.36
C PRO A 77 29.70 -19.11 -0.62
N LEU A 78 29.17 -17.90 -0.83
CA LEU A 78 29.95 -16.68 -0.99
C LEU A 78 30.58 -16.19 0.31
N ALA A 79 30.31 -16.79 1.48
CA ALA A 79 31.02 -16.50 2.73
C ALA A 79 32.44 -17.06 2.74
N THR A 80 32.63 -18.22 2.11
CA THR A 80 33.87 -18.99 2.16
C THR A 80 34.95 -18.34 1.30
N GLN A 81 36.10 -18.05 1.90
CA GLN A 81 37.27 -17.59 1.17
C GLN A 81 37.90 -18.75 0.38
N VAL A 82 38.27 -18.50 -0.87
CA VAL A 82 38.95 -19.48 -1.73
C VAL A 82 40.44 -19.16 -1.75
N ALA A 83 41.28 -20.16 -1.51
CA ALA A 83 42.74 -20.06 -1.62
C ALA A 83 43.16 -20.11 -3.09
N TRP A 84 42.82 -19.08 -3.86
CA TRP A 84 43.25 -18.90 -5.24
C TRP A 84 44.21 -17.72 -5.34
N GLU A 85 45.47 -18.02 -5.67
CA GLU A 85 46.54 -17.03 -5.77
C GLU A 85 46.66 -16.42 -7.17
N GLY A 86 47.27 -15.24 -7.24
CA GLY A 86 47.49 -14.48 -8.48
C GLY A 86 46.39 -13.44 -8.77
N SER A 87 46.55 -12.72 -9.89
CA SER A 87 45.65 -11.62 -10.27
C SER A 87 44.20 -12.07 -10.50
N ALA A 88 44.00 -13.28 -11.04
CA ALA A 88 42.67 -13.86 -11.24
C ALA A 88 41.97 -14.19 -9.91
N GLY A 89 42.71 -14.71 -8.92
CA GLY A 89 42.19 -14.93 -7.57
C GLY A 89 41.81 -13.63 -6.85
N ALA A 90 42.61 -12.58 -6.99
CA ALA A 90 42.30 -11.25 -6.46
C ALA A 90 41.05 -10.62 -7.10
N ALA A 91 40.88 -10.78 -8.43
CA ALA A 91 39.69 -10.33 -9.15
C ALA A 91 38.44 -11.10 -8.71
N PHE A 92 38.54 -12.43 -8.59
CA PHE A 92 37.47 -13.28 -8.07
C PHE A 92 37.05 -12.87 -6.65
N GLU A 93 38.00 -12.65 -5.75
CA GLU A 93 37.73 -12.26 -4.36
C GLU A 93 37.05 -10.89 -4.26
N THR A 94 37.47 -9.93 -5.10
CA THR A 94 36.81 -8.62 -5.21
C THR A 94 35.35 -8.78 -5.64
N GLN A 95 35.12 -9.62 -6.66
CA GLN A 95 33.79 -9.88 -7.19
C GLN A 95 32.90 -10.62 -6.18
N ARG A 96 33.43 -11.66 -5.50
CA ARG A 96 32.73 -12.43 -4.46
C ARG A 96 32.23 -11.50 -3.37
N ARG A 97 33.09 -10.59 -2.87
CA ARG A 97 32.72 -9.62 -1.84
C ARG A 97 31.65 -8.65 -2.34
N ALA A 98 31.78 -8.14 -3.57
CA ALA A 98 30.78 -7.25 -4.15
C ALA A 98 29.41 -7.91 -4.29
N TYR A 99 29.36 -9.19 -4.69
CA TYR A 99 28.11 -9.97 -4.71
C TYR A 99 27.54 -10.16 -3.31
N ARG A 100 28.38 -10.53 -2.33
CA ARG A 100 27.91 -10.77 -0.96
C ARG A 100 27.38 -9.49 -0.30
N GLU A 101 28.07 -8.36 -0.48
CA GLU A 101 27.61 -7.03 -0.06
C GLU A 101 26.24 -6.69 -0.67
N HIS A 102 26.08 -6.94 -1.98
CA HIS A 102 24.84 -6.66 -2.68
C HIS A 102 23.67 -7.55 -2.23
N LEU A 103 23.94 -8.83 -1.97
CA LEU A 103 22.90 -9.80 -1.66
C LEU A 103 22.49 -9.76 -0.19
N VAL A 104 23.43 -9.70 0.75
CA VAL A 104 23.17 -9.94 2.18
C VAL A 104 23.83 -8.96 3.15
N ASP A 105 25.07 -8.50 2.93
CA ASP A 105 25.83 -7.84 4.00
C ASP A 105 25.52 -6.33 4.15
N SER A 106 24.88 -5.71 3.15
CA SER A 106 24.57 -4.27 3.16
C SER A 106 23.18 -3.94 3.74
N VAL A 107 23.01 -2.74 4.28
CA VAL A 107 21.70 -2.17 4.69
C VAL A 107 20.77 -1.89 3.51
N ASP A 108 21.33 -1.85 2.30
CA ASP A 108 20.60 -1.72 1.04
C ASP A 108 20.65 -3.03 0.24
N SER A 109 20.96 -4.16 0.90
CA SER A 109 21.07 -5.48 0.25
C SER A 109 19.72 -5.97 -0.32
N VAL A 110 19.78 -6.97 -1.21
CA VAL A 110 18.58 -7.62 -1.75
C VAL A 110 17.72 -8.20 -0.62
N THR A 111 18.31 -8.88 0.35
CA THR A 111 17.57 -9.48 1.47
C THR A 111 16.82 -8.44 2.29
N VAL A 112 17.48 -7.36 2.73
CA VAL A 112 16.83 -6.28 3.50
C VAL A 112 15.70 -5.62 2.72
N ARG A 113 15.89 -5.45 1.41
CA ARG A 113 14.87 -4.88 0.53
C ARG A 113 13.64 -5.77 0.38
N LEU A 114 13.83 -7.10 0.33
CA LEU A 114 12.72 -8.05 0.30
C LEU A 114 11.97 -8.07 1.64
N GLU A 115 12.69 -8.05 2.76
CA GLU A 115 12.10 -7.93 4.10
C GLU A 115 11.27 -6.64 4.25
N ASP A 116 11.84 -5.49 3.86
CA ASP A 116 11.12 -4.21 3.81
C ASP A 116 9.84 -4.31 2.96
N PHE A 117 9.91 -4.98 1.80
CA PHE A 117 8.74 -5.13 0.93
C PHE A 117 7.67 -6.04 1.52
N ALA A 118 8.05 -7.13 2.19
CA ALA A 118 7.10 -8.00 2.89
C ALA A 118 6.37 -7.23 4.00
N SER A 119 7.11 -6.51 4.85
CA SER A 119 6.53 -5.68 5.90
C SER A 119 5.61 -4.57 5.35
N TYR A 120 5.97 -3.97 4.21
CA TYR A 120 5.09 -3.02 3.51
C TYR A 120 3.77 -3.66 3.07
N LEU A 121 3.80 -4.88 2.51
CA LEU A 121 2.60 -5.59 2.10
C LEU A 121 1.69 -5.92 3.30
N GLU A 122 2.26 -6.30 4.43
CA GLU A 122 1.52 -6.55 5.66
C GLU A 122 0.83 -5.28 6.18
N GLU A 123 1.56 -4.17 6.27
CA GLU A 123 1.03 -2.91 6.77
C GLU A 123 -0.03 -2.31 5.82
N LEU A 124 0.20 -2.39 4.51
CA LEU A 124 -0.78 -2.04 3.50
C LEU A 124 -2.05 -2.89 3.64
N GLY A 125 -1.91 -4.20 3.87
CA GLY A 125 -3.03 -5.10 4.07
C GLY A 125 -3.82 -4.80 5.34
N ALA A 126 -3.12 -4.48 6.44
CA ALA A 126 -3.75 -4.05 7.68
C ALA A 126 -4.54 -2.76 7.49
N TRP A 127 -3.94 -1.72 6.89
CA TRP A 127 -4.61 -0.45 6.60
C TRP A 127 -5.86 -0.64 5.73
N ILE A 128 -5.79 -1.45 4.67
CA ILE A 128 -6.96 -1.73 3.82
C ILE A 128 -8.06 -2.44 4.63
N ALA A 129 -7.71 -3.45 5.41
CA ALA A 129 -8.68 -4.20 6.21
C ALA A 129 -9.38 -3.31 7.24
N GLU A 130 -8.62 -2.50 7.97
CA GLU A 130 -9.13 -1.56 8.97
C GLU A 130 -10.01 -0.48 8.34
N SER A 131 -9.54 0.13 7.25
CA SER A 131 -10.30 1.15 6.49
C SER A 131 -11.66 0.62 6.02
N ARG A 132 -11.69 -0.63 5.53
CA ARG A 132 -12.93 -1.25 5.08
C ARG A 132 -13.90 -1.52 6.23
N VAL A 133 -13.40 -1.94 7.38
CA VAL A 133 -14.23 -2.13 8.59
C VAL A 133 -14.77 -0.80 9.09
N ALA A 134 -13.94 0.24 9.18
CA ALA A 134 -14.32 1.56 9.65
C ALA A 134 -15.43 2.17 8.77
N LEU A 135 -15.25 2.11 7.45
CA LEU A 135 -16.26 2.57 6.49
C LEU A 135 -17.57 1.76 6.58
N ALA A 136 -17.49 0.44 6.77
CA ALA A 136 -18.68 -0.39 6.94
C ALA A 136 -19.50 0.03 8.17
N LEU A 137 -18.83 0.33 9.29
CA LEU A 137 -19.45 0.81 10.51
C LEU A 137 -20.06 2.20 10.33
N ARG A 138 -19.36 3.11 9.62
CA ARG A 138 -19.89 4.43 9.30
C ARG A 138 -21.15 4.34 8.45
N LEU A 139 -21.14 3.55 7.38
CA LEU A 139 -22.30 3.36 6.51
C LEU A 139 -23.48 2.73 7.27
N ALA A 140 -23.24 1.77 8.15
CA ALA A 140 -24.28 1.19 9.00
C ALA A 140 -24.90 2.23 9.96
N THR A 141 -24.08 3.13 10.49
CA THR A 141 -24.53 4.25 11.33
C THR A 141 -25.40 5.22 10.54
N VAL A 142 -24.93 5.63 9.37
CA VAL A 142 -25.65 6.52 8.45
C VAL A 142 -27.00 5.92 8.03
N LEU A 143 -27.04 4.65 7.65
CA LEU A 143 -28.28 3.96 7.26
C LEU A 143 -29.36 3.97 8.35
N ARG A 144 -28.94 4.02 9.62
CA ARG A 144 -29.83 4.03 10.79
C ARG A 144 -30.14 5.43 11.32
N SER A 145 -29.61 6.46 10.66
CA SER A 145 -29.77 7.86 11.08
C SER A 145 -31.16 8.41 10.77
N GLN A 146 -31.55 9.48 11.46
CA GLN A 146 -32.79 10.20 11.16
C GLN A 146 -32.71 10.87 9.79
N GLU A 147 -31.53 11.36 9.42
CA GLU A 147 -31.22 12.00 8.15
C GLU A 147 -31.53 11.06 6.99
N SER A 148 -31.22 9.77 7.12
CA SER A 148 -31.59 8.77 6.10
C SER A 148 -33.10 8.66 5.94
N VAL A 149 -33.86 8.68 7.04
CA VAL A 149 -35.32 8.67 6.99
C VAL A 149 -35.85 9.96 6.37
N THR A 150 -35.34 11.13 6.78
CA THR A 150 -35.71 12.43 6.22
C THR A 150 -35.44 12.51 4.72
N LEU A 151 -34.26 12.05 4.27
CA LEU A 151 -33.89 12.05 2.86
C LEU A 151 -34.84 11.17 2.01
N LEU A 152 -35.31 10.05 2.58
CA LEU A 152 -36.19 9.10 1.91
C LEU A 152 -37.68 9.50 1.94
N THR A 153 -38.11 10.23 2.98
CA THR A 153 -39.54 10.43 3.26
C THR A 153 -40.01 11.88 3.17
N SER A 154 -39.13 12.87 3.36
CA SER A 154 -39.53 14.28 3.31
C SER A 154 -39.87 14.71 1.88
N LEU A 155 -40.93 15.50 1.77
CA LEU A 155 -41.33 16.16 0.52
C LEU A 155 -40.67 17.53 0.36
N ASP A 156 -40.08 18.08 1.44
CA ASP A 156 -39.38 19.35 1.40
C ASP A 156 -37.96 19.15 0.81
N ALA A 157 -37.67 19.88 -0.26
CA ALA A 157 -36.36 19.84 -0.90
C ALA A 157 -35.25 20.40 0.00
N ALA A 158 -35.55 21.39 0.86
CA ALA A 158 -34.57 21.98 1.76
C ALA A 158 -34.17 21.00 2.87
N GLU A 159 -35.14 20.33 3.47
CA GLU A 159 -34.89 19.29 4.48
C GLU A 159 -34.10 18.11 3.90
N ARG A 160 -34.46 17.66 2.68
CA ARG A 160 -33.70 16.61 1.99
C ARG A 160 -32.27 17.04 1.67
N GLY A 161 -32.08 18.28 1.22
CA GLY A 161 -30.76 18.82 0.93
C GLY A 161 -29.87 18.90 2.19
N LEU A 162 -30.43 19.31 3.32
CA LEU A 162 -29.73 19.29 4.61
C LEU A 162 -29.39 17.87 5.06
N ALA A 163 -30.36 16.94 5.01
CA ALA A 163 -30.13 15.55 5.39
C ALA A 163 -29.06 14.87 4.51
N ALA A 164 -29.09 15.11 3.20
CA ALA A 164 -28.05 14.63 2.29
C ALA A 164 -26.68 15.24 2.61
N ALA A 165 -26.64 16.53 2.96
CA ALA A 165 -25.39 17.19 3.35
C ALA A 165 -24.81 16.61 4.64
N GLU A 166 -25.63 16.29 5.64
CA GLU A 166 -25.18 15.66 6.88
C GLU A 166 -24.66 14.24 6.66
N ILE A 167 -25.41 13.42 5.89
CA ILE A 167 -24.95 12.09 5.50
C ILE A 167 -23.63 12.17 4.72
N GLY A 168 -23.56 13.05 3.72
CA GLY A 168 -22.37 13.25 2.91
C GLY A 168 -21.18 13.69 3.76
N ALA A 169 -21.39 14.54 4.77
CA ALA A 169 -20.33 14.97 5.67
C ALA A 169 -19.81 13.80 6.54
N GLU A 170 -20.68 12.99 7.11
CA GLU A 170 -20.28 11.83 7.93
C GLU A 170 -19.49 10.79 7.11
N VAL A 171 -19.94 10.51 5.89
CA VAL A 171 -19.26 9.56 4.99
C VAL A 171 -17.92 10.10 4.52
N LEU A 172 -17.87 11.36 4.08
CA LEU A 172 -16.63 11.97 3.58
C LEU A 172 -15.61 12.24 4.68
N ALA A 173 -16.03 12.50 5.92
CA ALA A 173 -15.12 12.62 7.06
C ALA A 173 -14.41 11.30 7.35
N GLU A 174 -15.13 10.18 7.33
CA GLU A 174 -14.52 8.84 7.47
C GLU A 174 -13.54 8.54 6.33
N ILE A 175 -13.88 8.92 5.10
CA ILE A 175 -12.97 8.77 3.95
C ILE A 175 -11.73 9.65 4.12
N GLU A 176 -11.86 10.87 4.64
CA GLU A 176 -10.71 11.72 4.96
C GLU A 176 -9.78 11.05 5.97
N GLU A 177 -10.32 10.47 7.04
CA GLU A 177 -9.53 9.73 8.03
C GLU A 177 -8.80 8.55 7.40
N ILE A 178 -9.49 7.76 6.57
CA ILE A 178 -8.91 6.62 5.82
C ILE A 178 -7.77 7.08 4.90
N LEU A 179 -7.98 8.16 4.16
CA LEU A 179 -6.98 8.68 3.21
C LEU A 179 -5.75 9.22 3.94
N ARG A 180 -5.92 9.94 5.06
CA ARG A 180 -4.79 10.41 5.87
C ARG A 180 -3.99 9.26 6.48
N ALA A 181 -4.67 8.23 6.99
CA ALA A 181 -3.99 7.02 7.45
C ALA A 181 -3.20 6.35 6.32
N GLY A 182 -3.73 6.35 5.09
CA GLY A 182 -3.01 5.84 3.91
C GLY A 182 -1.78 6.70 3.54
N GLU A 183 -1.90 8.03 3.63
CA GLU A 183 -0.78 8.96 3.46
C GLU A 183 0.32 8.74 4.50
N GLU A 184 -0.04 8.41 5.76
CA GLU A 184 0.91 8.07 6.82
C GLU A 184 1.67 6.77 6.49
N VAL A 185 0.96 5.71 6.07
CA VAL A 185 1.59 4.45 5.61
C VAL A 185 2.53 4.72 4.43
N GLU A 186 2.11 5.51 3.45
CA GLU A 186 2.98 5.85 2.32
C GLU A 186 4.22 6.64 2.78
N ALA A 187 4.05 7.63 3.64
CA ALA A 187 5.13 8.49 4.11
C ALA A 187 6.20 7.70 4.88
N ASP A 188 5.79 6.75 5.72
CA ASP A 188 6.69 5.89 6.49
C ASP A 188 7.50 4.95 5.59
N TRP A 189 6.89 4.49 4.50
CA TRP A 189 7.52 3.55 3.56
C TRP A 189 8.30 4.19 2.42
N GLN A 190 8.00 5.43 2.01
CA GLN A 190 8.66 6.13 0.90
C GLN A 190 10.21 6.07 0.94
N PRO A 191 10.88 6.38 2.07
CA PRO A 191 12.34 6.30 2.15
C PRO A 191 12.88 4.88 1.90
N ARG A 192 12.12 3.86 2.35
CA ARG A 192 12.50 2.46 2.24
C ARG A 192 12.26 1.91 0.84
N LEU A 193 11.10 2.21 0.25
CA LEU A 193 10.73 1.83 -1.12
C LEU A 193 11.58 2.55 -2.18
N ALA A 194 12.05 3.77 -1.91
CA ALA A 194 13.01 4.45 -2.79
C ALA A 194 14.30 3.63 -2.99
N ARG A 195 14.67 2.79 -2.02
CA ARG A 195 15.82 1.88 -2.13
C ARG A 195 15.56 0.73 -3.10
N LEU A 196 14.33 0.23 -3.18
CA LEU A 196 13.91 -0.79 -4.16
C LEU A 196 14.02 -0.29 -5.61
N ARG A 197 13.85 1.02 -5.82
CA ARG A 197 13.88 1.64 -7.14
C ARG A 197 15.29 1.95 -7.65
N ARG A 198 16.34 1.83 -6.82
CA ARG A 198 17.72 2.08 -7.28
C ARG A 198 18.12 1.01 -8.30
N GLY A 199 18.59 1.50 -9.45
CA GLY A 199 18.73 0.74 -10.70
C GLY A 199 19.59 -0.53 -10.61
N ALA A 200 19.49 -1.36 -11.66
CA ALA A 200 20.14 -2.66 -11.76
C ALA A 200 21.60 -2.61 -11.30
N TRP A 201 21.88 -3.32 -10.21
CA TRP A 201 23.24 -3.53 -9.73
C TRP A 201 24.09 -4.09 -10.85
N ARG A 202 25.22 -3.46 -11.12
CA ARG A 202 26.22 -3.93 -12.06
C ARG A 202 27.52 -4.14 -11.30
N PRO A 203 28.07 -5.37 -11.31
CA PRO A 203 29.41 -5.56 -10.81
C PRO A 203 30.40 -4.87 -11.74
N ASP A 204 31.47 -4.31 -11.17
CA ASP A 204 32.59 -3.85 -11.97
C ASP A 204 33.39 -5.06 -12.48
N LEU A 205 33.27 -5.35 -13.77
CA LEU A 205 33.96 -6.45 -14.43
C LEU A 205 35.38 -6.09 -14.90
N SER A 206 35.90 -4.91 -14.53
CA SER A 206 37.17 -4.36 -15.04
C SER A 206 38.38 -4.90 -14.26
N GLY A 207 38.60 -6.23 -14.28
CA GLY A 207 39.83 -6.86 -13.80
C GLY A 207 40.88 -7.00 -14.92
N PRO A 208 42.20 -6.92 -14.64
CA PRO A 208 43.23 -7.08 -15.66
C PRO A 208 43.26 -8.51 -16.20
N ALA A 209 42.97 -8.66 -17.50
CA ALA A 209 43.07 -9.94 -18.21
C ALA A 209 44.54 -10.40 -18.29
N ALA A 210 44.97 -11.27 -17.38
CA ALA A 210 46.23 -11.99 -17.49
C ALA A 210 45.96 -13.49 -17.72
N PRO A 211 46.71 -14.16 -18.62
CA PRO A 211 46.50 -15.57 -18.94
C PRO A 211 46.83 -16.42 -17.71
N THR A 212 45.84 -17.16 -17.20
CA THR A 212 45.98 -18.04 -16.03
C THR A 212 46.25 -19.47 -16.47
N THR A 213 47.37 -20.05 -16.06
CA THR A 213 47.65 -21.49 -16.21
C THR A 213 47.13 -22.21 -14.96
N LEU A 214 46.07 -22.99 -15.11
CA LEU A 214 45.56 -23.89 -14.07
C LEU A 214 46.49 -25.13 -13.98
N ARG A 215 47.13 -25.33 -12.83
CA ARG A 215 47.68 -26.63 -12.45
C ARG A 215 46.72 -27.29 -11.47
N LEU A 216 46.11 -28.38 -11.92
CA LEU A 216 45.37 -29.31 -11.07
C LEU A 216 46.34 -30.46 -10.75
N ASP A 217 46.75 -30.57 -9.50
CA ASP A 217 47.38 -31.80 -9.00
C ASP A 217 46.25 -32.72 -8.53
N LEU A 218 46.08 -33.84 -9.24
CA LEU A 218 45.19 -34.96 -8.90
C LEU A 218 45.90 -35.96 -7.99
#